data_AF-A0A1P8VR57-F1
#
_entry.id   AF-A0A1P8VR57-F1
#
_cell.length_a   1.000
_cell.length_b   1.000
_cell.length_c   1.000
_cell.angle_alpha   90.00
_cell.angle_beta   90.00
_cell.angle_gamma   90.00
#
_symmetry.space_group_name_H-M   'P 1'
#
loop_
_entity.id
_entity.type
_entity.pdbx_description
1 polymer ?
#
loop_
_entity_poly.entity_id
_entity_poly.type
_entity_poly.pdbx_seq_one_letter_code
_entity_poly.pdbx_strand_id
1 'polypeptide(L)'
;MKKIFNSVYYRLFPYYRRWYIKRFINNRGNKHIKQKESPIDREIIVSFTSIPSRLDYLPLMTRSIFEQTIKPDRFILYIYREEFAHLDVETLLEEQINQGLEIRYVDENLRSHKKYFYAKQEYPEACIILVDDDIIYKPNLVELLVKSYKKHPYSLSAIRIHRIKFEKQLPKPYTSWDYEYIMGMRPSHSNFLTAGGGTLIPPTMNTDLLFDKENIRELSFSADDVWINFIAKKEGIKVVKAHIGKGTPLEIDNNPEESLAYENVTNGNNNDISIRKMIEHYGITFDKEN
;
A
#
# COMPACT_ATOMS: atom_id res chain seq x y z
N MET A 1 21.93 -15.02 -13.24
CA MET A 1 20.98 -14.34 -14.17
C MET A 1 20.05 -13.34 -13.47
N LYS A 2 19.16 -13.72 -12.53
CA LYS A 2 18.27 -12.79 -11.80
C LYS A 2 18.96 -11.59 -11.13
N LYS A 3 20.11 -11.78 -10.46
CA LYS A 3 20.86 -10.68 -9.82
C LYS A 3 21.35 -9.61 -10.80
N ILE A 4 21.79 -10.02 -12.00
CA ILE A 4 22.27 -9.10 -13.04
C ILE A 4 21.10 -8.29 -13.61
N PHE A 5 19.99 -8.95 -13.94
CA PHE A 5 18.77 -8.26 -14.39
C PHE A 5 18.25 -7.26 -13.35
N ASN A 6 18.27 -7.63 -12.06
CA ASN A 6 17.88 -6.71 -10.99
C ASN A 6 18.84 -5.51 -10.88
N SER A 7 20.14 -5.74 -10.95
CA SER A 7 21.15 -4.66 -10.91
C SER A 7 20.95 -3.67 -12.07
N VAL A 8 20.78 -4.17 -13.30
CA VAL A 8 20.51 -3.32 -14.47
C VAL A 8 19.19 -2.57 -14.31
N TYR A 9 18.13 -3.24 -13.84
CA TYR A 9 16.84 -2.62 -13.60
C TYR A 9 16.95 -1.43 -12.62
N TYR A 10 17.52 -1.65 -11.43
CA TYR A 10 17.59 -0.60 -10.41
C TYR A 10 18.55 0.53 -10.79
N ARG A 11 19.58 0.24 -11.60
CA ARG A 11 20.44 1.29 -12.17
C ARG A 11 19.69 2.19 -13.16
N LEU A 12 18.77 1.62 -13.94
CA LEU A 12 18.01 2.36 -14.96
C LEU A 12 16.72 2.99 -14.42
N PHE A 13 16.17 2.44 -13.33
CA PHE A 13 14.87 2.87 -12.80
C PHE A 13 14.80 4.36 -12.43
N PRO A 14 15.81 5.00 -11.81
CA PRO A 14 15.75 6.44 -11.53
C PRO A 14 15.55 7.29 -12.78
N TYR A 15 16.15 6.92 -13.91
CA TYR A 15 15.97 7.62 -15.19
C TYR A 15 14.57 7.41 -15.74
N TYR A 16 14.07 6.17 -15.69
CA TYR A 16 12.69 5.85 -16.08
C TYR A 16 11.67 6.61 -15.22
N ARG A 17 11.84 6.62 -13.89
CA ARG A 17 11.01 7.36 -12.93
C ARG A 17 10.96 8.84 -13.30
N ARG A 18 12.11 9.50 -13.42
CA ARG A 18 12.19 10.93 -13.80
C ARG A 18 11.49 11.21 -15.14
N TRP A 19 11.74 10.37 -16.14
CA TRP A 19 11.09 10.50 -17.44
C TRP A 19 9.58 10.32 -17.35
N TYR A 20 9.11 9.30 -16.62
CA TYR A 20 7.69 9.00 -16.46
C TYR A 20 6.97 10.15 -15.74
N ILE A 21 7.52 10.66 -14.64
CA ILE A 21 6.94 11.77 -13.88
C ILE A 21 6.88 13.03 -14.75
N LYS A 22 7.96 13.38 -15.44
CA LYS A 22 7.96 14.52 -16.38
C LYS A 22 6.90 14.37 -17.45
N ARG A 23 6.78 13.18 -18.06
CA ARG A 23 5.74 12.88 -19.05
C ARG A 23 4.34 12.94 -18.45
N PHE A 24 4.16 12.47 -17.22
CA PHE A 24 2.89 12.50 -16.51
C PHE A 24 2.49 13.96 -16.28
N ILE A 25 3.36 14.80 -15.72
CA ILE A 25 3.12 16.23 -15.49
C ILE A 25 2.73 16.95 -16.80
N ASN A 26 3.49 16.73 -17.87
CA ASN A 26 3.29 17.42 -19.15
C ASN A 26 2.01 17.00 -19.91
N ASN A 27 1.39 15.86 -19.56
CA ASN A 27 0.20 15.36 -20.26
C ASN A 27 -1.13 15.80 -19.61
N ARG A 28 -1.16 16.88 -18.81
CA ARG A 28 -2.42 17.42 -18.25
C ARG A 28 -3.47 17.59 -19.35
N GLY A 29 -4.63 16.92 -19.21
CA GLY A 29 -5.80 17.11 -20.07
C GLY A 29 -5.83 16.37 -21.42
N ASN A 30 -4.77 15.65 -21.83
CA ASN A 30 -4.67 15.10 -23.19
C ASN A 30 -5.02 13.60 -23.34
N LYS A 31 -5.57 12.95 -22.31
CA LYS A 31 -5.95 11.53 -22.38
C LYS A 31 -7.30 11.25 -21.76
N HIS A 32 -8.30 11.02 -22.60
CA HIS A 32 -9.45 10.21 -22.22
C HIS A 32 -8.99 8.75 -22.08
N ILE A 33 -8.67 8.34 -20.85
CA ILE A 33 -8.50 6.92 -20.56
C ILE A 33 -9.87 6.29 -20.66
N LYS A 34 -10.03 5.34 -21.58
CA LYS A 34 -11.27 4.59 -21.73
C LYS A 34 -11.53 3.82 -20.44
N GLN A 35 -12.52 4.27 -19.68
CA GLN A 35 -12.97 3.60 -18.47
C GLN A 35 -13.61 2.26 -18.83
N LYS A 36 -13.31 1.25 -18.03
CA LYS A 36 -13.85 -0.09 -18.10
C LYS A 36 -14.78 -0.29 -16.90
N GLU A 37 -15.80 -1.11 -17.10
CA GLU A 37 -16.61 -1.59 -15.99
C GLU A 37 -15.78 -2.47 -15.04
N SER A 38 -16.11 -2.40 -13.75
CA SER A 38 -15.54 -3.28 -12.75
C SER A 38 -15.94 -4.73 -13.06
N PRO A 39 -15.01 -5.70 -13.04
CA PRO A 39 -15.33 -7.11 -13.26
C PRO A 39 -15.88 -7.81 -12.00
N ILE A 40 -16.10 -7.07 -10.89
CA ILE A 40 -16.63 -7.57 -9.62
C ILE A 40 -17.87 -6.77 -9.21
N ASP A 41 -18.79 -7.45 -8.54
CA ASP A 41 -20.00 -6.86 -7.95
C ASP A 41 -19.75 -6.55 -6.46
N ARG A 42 -18.83 -5.62 -6.21
CA ARG A 42 -18.45 -5.12 -4.88
C ARG A 42 -17.93 -3.70 -5.02
N GLU A 43 -18.22 -2.87 -4.02
CA GLU A 43 -17.68 -1.52 -3.91
C GLU A 43 -16.15 -1.56 -3.82
N ILE A 44 -15.49 -0.71 -4.61
CA ILE A 44 -14.05 -0.52 -4.66
C ILE A 44 -13.72 0.85 -4.09
N ILE A 45 -13.05 0.87 -2.95
CA ILE A 45 -12.66 2.11 -2.28
C ILE A 45 -11.16 2.21 -2.31
N VAL A 46 -10.63 3.31 -2.86
CA VAL A 46 -9.22 3.65 -2.69
C VAL A 46 -9.09 4.50 -1.42
N SER A 47 -8.18 4.13 -0.53
CA SER A 47 -7.93 4.85 0.72
C SER A 47 -6.45 5.11 0.96
N PHE A 48 -6.18 6.30 1.50
CA PHE A 48 -4.84 6.75 1.86
C PHE A 48 -4.89 7.75 3.02
N THR A 49 -3.71 8.11 3.50
CA THR A 49 -3.50 9.14 4.53
C THR A 49 -2.37 10.05 4.07
N SER A 50 -2.32 11.25 4.62
CA SER A 50 -1.23 12.20 4.37
C SER A 50 -0.82 12.94 5.65
N ILE A 51 0.25 13.72 5.55
CA ILE A 51 0.76 14.66 6.56
C ILE A 51 0.91 16.04 5.91
N PRO A 52 0.92 17.14 6.69
CA PRO A 52 1.00 18.50 6.14
C PRO A 52 2.13 18.74 5.14
N SER A 53 3.31 18.18 5.40
CA SER A 53 4.50 18.35 4.54
C SER A 53 4.39 17.69 3.17
N ARG A 54 3.36 16.87 2.91
CA ARG A 54 3.16 16.13 1.66
C ARG A 54 1.97 16.61 0.83
N LEU A 55 1.30 17.68 1.27
CA LEU A 55 0.17 18.25 0.53
C LEU A 55 0.52 18.60 -0.92
N ASP A 56 1.74 19.06 -1.18
CA ASP A 56 2.23 19.39 -2.52
C ASP A 56 2.33 18.18 -3.47
N TYR A 57 2.33 16.96 -2.95
CA TYR A 57 2.36 15.73 -3.74
C TYR A 57 0.95 15.28 -4.17
N LEU A 58 -0.07 15.66 -3.38
CA LEU A 58 -1.44 15.19 -3.56
C LEU A 58 -2.02 15.50 -4.94
N PRO A 59 -1.81 16.67 -5.57
CA PRO A 59 -2.34 16.92 -6.91
C PRO A 59 -1.87 15.90 -7.95
N LEU A 60 -0.63 15.43 -7.87
CA LEU A 60 -0.11 14.43 -8.80
C LEU A 60 -0.57 13.01 -8.44
N MET A 61 -0.52 12.66 -7.16
CA MET A 61 -0.95 11.34 -6.69
C MET A 61 -2.45 11.13 -6.96
N THR A 62 -3.30 12.07 -6.55
CA THR A 62 -4.77 11.98 -6.73
C THR A 62 -5.16 11.90 -8.21
N ARG A 63 -4.54 12.71 -9.07
CA ARG A 63 -4.73 12.61 -10.53
C ARG A 63 -4.43 11.20 -11.04
N SER A 64 -3.38 10.54 -10.52
CA SER A 64 -3.04 9.18 -10.93
C SER A 64 -4.11 8.14 -10.55
N ILE A 65 -4.91 8.41 -9.52
CA ILE A 65 -6.05 7.59 -9.10
C ILE A 65 -7.32 7.92 -9.89
N PHE A 66 -7.57 9.19 -10.19
CA PHE A 66 -8.69 9.58 -11.07
C PHE A 66 -8.51 9.08 -12.51
N GLU A 67 -7.26 8.94 -12.96
CA GLU A 67 -6.87 8.42 -14.27
C GLU A 67 -6.76 6.87 -14.33
N GLN A 68 -7.47 6.14 -13.47
CA GLN A 68 -7.49 4.67 -13.50
C GLN A 68 -8.41 4.11 -14.61
N THR A 69 -8.03 2.96 -15.18
CA THR A 69 -8.83 2.26 -16.21
C THR A 69 -10.11 1.67 -15.66
N ILE A 70 -10.14 1.34 -14.37
CA ILE A 70 -11.35 1.04 -13.60
C ILE A 70 -11.42 2.12 -12.52
N LYS A 71 -12.48 2.91 -12.55
CA LYS A 71 -12.69 3.98 -11.57
C LYS A 71 -13.09 3.35 -10.23
N PRO A 72 -12.47 3.73 -9.10
CA PRO A 72 -12.98 3.33 -7.80
C PRO A 72 -14.33 4.02 -7.55
N ASP A 73 -15.21 3.36 -6.82
CA ASP A 73 -16.49 3.94 -6.39
C ASP A 73 -16.25 5.13 -5.47
N ARG A 74 -15.22 5.05 -4.62
CA ARG A 74 -14.82 6.11 -3.68
C ARG A 74 -13.31 6.27 -3.58
N PHE A 75 -12.88 7.49 -3.29
CA PHE A 75 -11.48 7.81 -3.05
C PHE A 75 -11.36 8.69 -1.80
N ILE A 76 -10.80 8.12 -0.73
CA ILE A 76 -10.93 8.68 0.62
C ILE A 76 -9.55 8.96 1.23
N LEU A 77 -9.32 10.22 1.59
CA LEU A 77 -8.20 10.70 2.38
C LEU A 77 -8.59 10.72 3.87
N TYR A 78 -7.86 9.97 4.70
CA TYR A 78 -7.95 10.06 6.16
C TYR A 78 -6.81 10.91 6.72
N ILE A 79 -7.13 12.00 7.40
CA ILE A 79 -6.15 12.90 8.03
C ILE A 79 -6.44 13.11 9.50
N TYR A 80 -5.38 13.23 10.30
CA TYR A 80 -5.53 13.48 11.73
C TYR A 80 -5.83 14.96 11.96
N ARG A 81 -6.97 15.26 12.60
CA ARG A 81 -7.50 16.62 12.72
C ARG A 81 -6.48 17.62 13.27
N GLU A 82 -5.77 17.27 14.33
CA GLU A 82 -4.85 18.21 14.98
C GLU A 82 -3.61 18.53 14.13
N GLU A 83 -3.09 17.55 13.37
CA GLU A 83 -1.95 17.78 12.45
C GLU A 83 -2.27 18.82 11.38
N PHE A 84 -3.54 18.95 11.00
CA PHE A 84 -4.00 19.85 9.93
C PHE A 84 -4.75 21.08 10.43
N ALA A 85 -4.88 21.27 11.75
CA ALA A 85 -5.71 22.34 12.33
C ALA A 85 -5.31 23.78 11.94
N HIS A 86 -4.10 23.96 11.42
CA HIS A 86 -3.56 25.25 10.98
C HIS A 86 -3.67 25.47 9.46
N LEU A 87 -4.29 24.55 8.73
CA LEU A 87 -4.41 24.56 7.28
C LEU A 87 -5.88 24.52 6.87
N ASP A 88 -6.22 25.25 5.82
CA ASP A 88 -7.51 25.13 5.12
C ASP A 88 -7.37 24.05 4.04
N VAL A 89 -7.50 22.79 4.45
CA VAL A 89 -7.27 21.64 3.56
C VAL A 89 -8.31 21.58 2.45
N GLU A 90 -9.55 21.95 2.74
CA GLU A 90 -10.65 22.01 1.79
C GLU A 90 -10.34 22.97 0.65
N THR A 91 -9.84 24.16 0.95
CA THR A 91 -9.40 25.11 -0.08
C THR A 91 -8.16 24.61 -0.81
N LEU A 92 -7.18 24.06 -0.10
CA LEU A 92 -5.93 23.55 -0.72
C LEU A 92 -6.17 22.37 -1.68
N LEU A 93 -7.21 21.57 -1.43
CA LEU A 93 -7.57 20.38 -2.22
C LEU A 93 -8.87 20.55 -2.99
N GLU A 94 -9.36 21.78 -3.18
CA GLU A 94 -10.64 22.06 -3.82
C GLU A 94 -10.78 21.38 -5.19
N GLU A 95 -9.73 21.44 -6.02
CA GLU A 95 -9.71 20.79 -7.33
C GLU A 95 -9.89 19.26 -7.23
N GLN A 96 -9.24 18.63 -6.26
CA GLN A 96 -9.32 17.19 -6.04
C GLN A 96 -10.68 16.79 -5.47
N ILE A 97 -11.23 17.59 -4.55
CA ILE A 97 -12.57 17.38 -3.98
C ILE A 97 -13.63 17.45 -5.09
N ASN A 98 -13.53 18.45 -5.97
CA ASN A 98 -14.42 18.59 -7.13
C ASN A 98 -14.31 17.42 -8.12
N GLN A 99 -13.18 16.71 -8.16
CA GLN A 99 -13.00 15.48 -8.95
C GLN A 99 -13.54 14.22 -8.26
N GLY A 100 -13.92 14.32 -6.98
CA GLY A 100 -14.48 13.22 -6.18
C GLY A 100 -13.56 12.70 -5.07
N LEU A 101 -12.53 13.46 -4.67
CA LEU A 101 -11.79 13.15 -3.45
C LEU A 101 -12.67 13.44 -2.24
N GLU A 102 -12.75 12.48 -1.33
CA GLU A 102 -13.41 12.65 -0.04
C GLU A 102 -12.37 12.82 1.06
N ILE A 103 -12.61 13.74 1.99
CA ILE A 103 -11.75 13.98 3.14
C ILE A 103 -12.46 13.50 4.41
N ARG A 104 -11.71 12.80 5.27
CA ARG A 104 -12.14 12.33 6.59
C ARG A 104 -11.15 12.82 7.63
N TYR A 105 -11.64 13.66 8.52
CA TYR A 105 -10.91 14.07 9.71
C TYR A 105 -11.12 13.06 10.82
N VAL A 106 -10.02 12.51 11.32
CA VAL A 106 -10.03 11.55 12.43
C VAL A 106 -9.33 12.14 13.64
N ASP A 107 -9.73 11.66 14.81
CA ASP A 107 -9.30 12.25 16.09
C ASP A 107 -8.12 11.50 16.73
N GLU A 108 -7.54 10.51 16.03
CA GLU A 108 -6.33 9.82 16.49
C GLU A 108 -5.27 9.72 15.40
N ASN A 109 -4.02 10.02 15.78
CA ASN A 109 -2.88 9.79 14.91
C ASN A 109 -2.44 8.32 14.98
N LEU A 110 -2.89 7.54 14.01
CA LEU A 110 -2.43 6.17 13.75
C LEU A 110 -1.38 6.10 12.63
N ARG A 111 -0.72 7.22 12.28
CA ARG A 111 0.27 7.31 11.19
C ARG A 111 -0.25 6.67 9.89
N SER A 112 0.55 5.84 9.22
CA SER A 112 0.15 5.15 7.99
C SER A 112 -1.00 4.16 8.18
N HIS A 113 -1.32 3.74 9.41
CA HIS A 113 -2.41 2.79 9.65
C HIS A 113 -3.80 3.40 9.41
N LYS A 114 -3.94 4.73 9.41
CA LYS A 114 -5.23 5.43 9.21
C LYS A 114 -5.98 4.93 7.96
N LYS A 115 -5.26 4.68 6.85
CA LYS A 115 -5.84 4.32 5.54
C LYS A 115 -6.59 2.98 5.49
N TYR A 116 -6.17 1.98 6.27
CA TYR A 116 -6.94 0.73 6.33
C TYR A 116 -7.85 0.70 7.56
N PHE A 117 -7.39 1.29 8.68
CA PHE A 117 -8.07 1.23 9.97
C PHE A 117 -9.49 1.78 9.85
N TYR A 118 -9.63 3.03 9.41
CA TYR A 118 -10.95 3.67 9.31
C TYR A 118 -11.75 3.17 8.11
N ALA A 119 -11.11 2.98 6.95
CA ALA A 119 -11.80 2.50 5.75
C ALA A 119 -12.44 1.11 5.95
N LYS A 120 -11.76 0.18 6.63
CA LYS A 120 -12.33 -1.14 6.89
C LYS A 120 -13.42 -1.14 7.96
N GLN A 121 -13.41 -0.18 8.89
CA GLN A 121 -14.49 0.00 9.86
C GLN A 121 -15.74 0.59 9.22
N GLU A 122 -15.58 1.62 8.39
CA GLU A 122 -16.69 2.29 7.71
C GLU A 122 -17.30 1.41 6.59
N TYR A 123 -16.47 0.64 5.89
CA TYR A 123 -16.86 -0.15 4.71
C TYR A 123 -16.39 -1.61 4.83
N PRO A 124 -16.98 -2.40 5.76
CA PRO A 124 -16.55 -3.77 6.00
C PRO A 124 -16.79 -4.69 4.79
N GLU A 125 -17.81 -4.41 3.97
CA GLU A 125 -18.19 -5.21 2.80
C GLU A 125 -17.48 -4.81 1.48
N ALA A 126 -16.68 -3.75 1.51
CA ALA A 126 -15.98 -3.22 0.33
C ALA A 126 -14.58 -3.83 0.16
N CYS A 127 -14.09 -3.79 -1.07
CA CYS A 127 -12.68 -4.00 -1.40
C CYS A 127 -11.91 -2.70 -1.17
N ILE A 128 -11.03 -2.68 -0.17
CA ILE A 128 -10.25 -1.49 0.17
C ILE A 128 -8.87 -1.57 -0.50
N ILE A 129 -8.57 -0.62 -1.37
CA ILE A 129 -7.26 -0.46 -2.02
C ILE A 129 -6.46 0.61 -1.28
N LEU A 130 -5.33 0.22 -0.70
CA LEU A 130 -4.40 1.11 -0.03
C LEU A 130 -3.39 1.68 -1.02
N VAL A 131 -3.20 2.99 -0.94
CA VAL A 131 -2.17 3.76 -1.65
C VAL A 131 -1.49 4.74 -0.69
N ASP A 132 -0.32 5.25 -1.07
CA ASP A 132 0.43 6.29 -0.36
C ASP A 132 0.33 7.62 -1.10
N ASP A 133 0.55 8.72 -0.38
CA ASP A 133 0.36 10.09 -0.84
C ASP A 133 1.47 10.63 -1.75
N ASP A 134 2.59 9.92 -1.80
CA ASP A 134 3.82 10.31 -2.49
C ASP A 134 4.13 9.43 -3.71
N ILE A 135 3.18 8.63 -4.23
CA ILE A 135 3.40 7.73 -5.37
C ILE A 135 2.47 8.08 -6.54
N ILE A 136 3.02 8.14 -7.76
CA ILE A 136 2.21 8.16 -8.97
C ILE A 136 1.90 6.72 -9.40
N TYR A 137 0.63 6.34 -9.36
CA TYR A 137 0.22 5.00 -9.74
C TYR A 137 0.05 4.85 -11.26
N LYS A 138 0.32 3.63 -11.76
CA LYS A 138 0.05 3.30 -13.15
C LYS A 138 -1.47 3.26 -13.38
N PRO A 139 -1.96 3.64 -14.58
CA PRO A 139 -3.41 3.69 -14.88
C PRO A 139 -4.17 2.37 -14.68
N ASN A 140 -3.49 1.23 -14.59
CA ASN A 140 -4.11 -0.08 -14.44
C ASN A 140 -3.96 -0.67 -13.02
N LEU A 141 -3.57 0.13 -12.02
CA LEU A 141 -3.44 -0.31 -10.62
C LEU A 141 -4.72 -1.01 -10.14
N VAL A 142 -5.84 -0.28 -10.20
CA VAL A 142 -7.15 -0.77 -9.70
C VAL A 142 -7.58 -2.02 -10.48
N GLU A 143 -7.43 -1.99 -11.80
CA GLU A 143 -7.77 -3.11 -12.67
C GLU A 143 -6.99 -4.39 -12.34
N LEU A 144 -5.68 -4.27 -12.09
CA LEU A 144 -4.85 -5.42 -11.73
C LEU A 144 -5.26 -6.01 -10.37
N LEU A 145 -5.46 -5.15 -9.37
CA LEU A 145 -5.84 -5.57 -8.02
C LEU A 145 -7.21 -6.25 -8.01
N VAL A 146 -8.20 -5.67 -8.67
CA VAL A 146 -9.57 -6.20 -8.74
C VAL A 146 -9.62 -7.53 -9.52
N LYS A 147 -8.86 -7.66 -10.61
CA LYS A 147 -8.73 -8.94 -11.32
C LYS A 147 -8.08 -10.02 -10.46
N SER A 148 -7.09 -9.65 -9.65
CA SER A 148 -6.46 -10.56 -8.69
C SER A 148 -7.45 -11.01 -7.61
N TYR A 149 -8.19 -10.07 -7.02
CA TYR A 149 -9.24 -10.37 -6.04
C TYR A 149 -10.30 -11.31 -6.63
N LYS A 150 -10.80 -11.04 -7.84
CA LYS A 150 -11.78 -11.92 -8.51
C LYS A 150 -11.31 -13.37 -8.60
N LYS A 151 -10.00 -13.60 -8.79
CA LYS A 151 -9.40 -14.93 -8.85
C LYS A 151 -9.09 -15.52 -7.47
N HIS A 152 -8.80 -14.67 -6.49
CA HIS A 152 -8.36 -15.03 -5.15
C HIS A 152 -9.10 -14.21 -4.09
N PRO A 153 -10.43 -14.41 -3.93
CA PRO A 153 -11.27 -13.52 -3.11
C PRO A 153 -10.99 -13.58 -1.61
N TYR A 154 -10.31 -14.63 -1.15
CA TYR A 154 -9.92 -14.85 0.26
C TYR A 154 -8.45 -14.49 0.51
N SER A 155 -7.83 -13.68 -0.33
CA SER A 155 -6.42 -13.32 -0.23
C SER A 155 -6.21 -11.82 -0.40
N LEU A 156 -5.20 -11.30 0.27
CA LEU A 156 -4.69 -9.96 0.03
C LEU A 156 -4.04 -9.93 -1.35
N SER A 157 -4.45 -8.98 -2.20
CA SER A 157 -3.88 -8.81 -3.53
C SER A 157 -2.93 -7.61 -3.54
N ALA A 158 -1.70 -7.77 -4.01
CA ALA A 158 -0.71 -6.69 -3.96
C ALA A 158 0.06 -6.54 -5.28
N ILE A 159 0.35 -5.29 -5.67
CA ILE A 159 1.22 -4.99 -6.82
C ILE A 159 2.67 -5.30 -6.49
N ARG A 160 3.14 -4.82 -5.34
CA ARG A 160 4.50 -5.04 -4.85
C ARG A 160 4.46 -5.99 -3.66
N ILE A 161 5.26 -7.03 -3.75
CA ILE A 161 5.46 -7.99 -2.67
C ILE A 161 6.95 -8.26 -2.48
N HIS A 162 7.33 -8.71 -1.30
CA HIS A 162 8.60 -9.37 -1.02
C HIS A 162 8.33 -10.85 -0.75
N ARG A 163 9.37 -11.68 -0.88
CA ARG A 163 9.32 -13.08 -0.45
C ARG A 163 10.12 -13.21 0.84
N ILE A 164 9.42 -13.51 1.92
CA ILE A 164 10.05 -13.81 3.20
C ILE A 164 10.96 -15.01 3.01
N LYS A 165 12.19 -14.88 3.50
CA LYS A 165 13.11 -16.01 3.64
C LYS A 165 13.15 -16.43 5.09
N PHE A 166 13.28 -17.73 5.31
CA PHE A 166 13.26 -18.30 6.65
C PHE A 166 14.61 -18.91 7.02
N GLU A 167 14.87 -18.91 8.32
CA GLU A 167 15.82 -19.80 8.96
C GLU A 167 15.05 -20.64 9.97
N LYS A 168 14.98 -21.96 9.72
CA LYS A 168 14.04 -22.86 10.40
C LYS A 168 12.59 -22.38 10.19
N GLN A 169 11.89 -21.95 11.24
CA GLN A 169 10.50 -21.47 11.20
C GLN A 169 10.37 -19.95 11.46
N LEU A 170 11.50 -19.24 11.53
CA LEU A 170 11.54 -17.80 11.79
C LEU A 170 11.96 -17.05 10.54
N PRO A 171 11.37 -15.87 10.26
CA PRO A 171 11.86 -14.99 9.21
C PRO A 171 13.32 -14.60 9.46
N LYS A 172 14.13 -14.62 8.40
CA LYS A 172 15.43 -13.96 8.39
C LYS A 172 15.23 -12.43 8.46
N PRO A 173 16.28 -11.65 8.77
CA PRO A 173 16.21 -10.19 8.73
C PRO A 173 15.57 -9.68 7.44
N TYR A 174 14.73 -8.65 7.53
CA TYR A 174 13.93 -8.10 6.44
C TYR A 174 14.77 -7.84 5.20
N THR A 175 15.96 -7.26 5.37
CA THR A 175 16.93 -6.95 4.30
C THR A 175 17.48 -8.15 3.53
N SER A 176 17.28 -9.38 4.03
CA SER A 176 17.72 -10.62 3.38
C SER A 176 16.65 -11.25 2.47
N TRP A 177 15.42 -10.76 2.53
CA TRP A 177 14.28 -11.27 1.76
C TRP A 177 14.47 -11.05 0.25
N ASP A 178 13.69 -11.76 -0.58
CA ASP A 178 13.67 -11.42 -2.01
C ASP A 178 12.74 -10.24 -2.27
N TYR A 179 13.32 -9.07 -2.45
CA TYR A 179 12.56 -7.84 -2.71
C TYR A 179 11.92 -7.88 -4.09
N GLU A 180 10.73 -7.30 -4.18
CA GLU A 180 9.94 -7.21 -5.40
C GLU A 180 9.78 -8.55 -6.13
N TYR A 181 9.47 -9.59 -5.35
CA TYR A 181 9.38 -10.95 -5.85
C TYR A 181 8.30 -11.06 -6.94
N ILE A 182 8.72 -11.39 -8.16
CA ILE A 182 7.85 -11.36 -9.34
C ILE A 182 7.00 -12.64 -9.53
N MET A 183 7.35 -13.73 -8.84
CA MET A 183 6.72 -15.04 -9.06
C MET A 183 5.59 -15.36 -8.05
N GLY A 184 5.25 -14.43 -7.15
CA GLY A 184 4.27 -14.66 -6.08
C GLY A 184 2.80 -14.62 -6.51
N MET A 185 2.46 -15.06 -7.72
CA MET A 185 1.08 -15.10 -8.24
C MET A 185 0.25 -16.26 -7.66
N ARG A 186 0.82 -17.10 -6.80
CA ARG A 186 0.10 -18.07 -5.99
C ARG A 186 -0.03 -17.51 -4.57
N PRO A 187 -1.23 -17.54 -3.96
CA PRO A 187 -1.41 -17.14 -2.57
C PRO A 187 -0.48 -17.93 -1.65
N SER A 188 0.27 -17.24 -0.79
CA SER A 188 1.20 -17.84 0.15
C SER A 188 1.37 -16.94 1.37
N HIS A 189 1.67 -17.55 2.52
CA HIS A 189 2.04 -16.85 3.77
C HIS A 189 3.46 -16.29 3.73
N SER A 190 4.29 -16.76 2.80
CA SER A 190 5.66 -16.27 2.60
C SER A 190 5.70 -15.08 1.64
N ASN A 191 4.59 -14.75 0.98
CA ASN A 191 4.45 -13.49 0.26
C ASN A 191 4.16 -12.39 1.28
N PHE A 192 4.94 -11.33 1.27
CA PHE A 192 4.77 -10.16 2.12
C PHE A 192 4.37 -8.97 1.25
N LEU A 193 3.19 -8.39 1.44
CA LEU A 193 2.79 -7.18 0.72
C LEU A 193 3.48 -5.95 1.29
N THR A 194 3.71 -4.92 0.46
CA THR A 194 4.06 -3.58 0.93
C THR A 194 2.85 -2.69 0.71
N ALA A 195 2.23 -2.20 1.79
CA ALA A 195 0.91 -1.54 1.77
C ALA A 195 0.84 -0.39 0.75
N GLY A 196 1.82 0.52 0.79
CA GLY A 196 1.95 1.66 -0.12
C GLY A 196 2.18 1.33 -1.59
N GLY A 197 2.66 0.13 -1.91
CA GLY A 197 2.90 -0.29 -3.29
C GLY A 197 1.61 -0.50 -4.12
N GLY A 198 0.43 -0.33 -3.52
CA GLY A 198 -0.85 -0.70 -4.08
C GLY A 198 -1.27 -2.09 -3.61
N THR A 199 -2.18 -2.12 -2.65
CA THR A 199 -2.65 -3.34 -1.98
C THR A 199 -4.17 -3.34 -1.85
N LEU A 200 -4.83 -4.44 -2.18
CA LEU A 200 -6.26 -4.65 -1.96
C LEU A 200 -6.48 -5.58 -0.76
N ILE A 201 -7.22 -5.08 0.23
CA ILE A 201 -7.75 -5.82 1.37
C ILE A 201 -9.18 -6.27 1.02
N PRO A 202 -9.46 -7.59 0.96
CA PRO A 202 -10.78 -8.10 0.64
C PRO A 202 -11.75 -7.91 1.83
N PRO A 203 -13.07 -7.96 1.59
CA PRO A 203 -14.08 -7.98 2.65
C PRO A 203 -13.85 -9.08 3.69
N THR A 204 -13.27 -10.21 3.27
CA THR A 204 -13.02 -11.38 4.12
C THR A 204 -11.99 -11.13 5.22
N MET A 205 -11.17 -10.08 5.12
CA MET A 205 -10.28 -9.66 6.21
C MET A 205 -11.04 -8.69 7.12
N ASN A 206 -11.93 -9.24 7.94
CA ASN A 206 -12.77 -8.51 8.87
C ASN A 206 -12.60 -9.13 10.28
N THR A 207 -11.53 -8.74 10.96
CA THR A 207 -11.17 -9.26 12.29
C THR A 207 -10.94 -8.09 13.24
N ASP A 208 -11.39 -8.21 14.48
CA ASP A 208 -11.21 -7.19 15.52
C ASP A 208 -9.72 -6.94 15.80
N LEU A 209 -8.87 -7.95 15.59
CA LEU A 209 -7.42 -7.84 15.71
C LEU A 209 -6.83 -6.77 14.79
N LEU A 210 -7.46 -6.53 13.62
CA LEU A 210 -6.98 -5.50 12.69
C LEU A 210 -7.11 -4.09 13.27
N PHE A 211 -8.02 -3.90 14.23
CA PHE A 211 -8.41 -2.61 14.80
C PHE A 211 -7.92 -2.40 16.24
N ASP A 212 -7.04 -3.27 16.74
CA ASP A 212 -6.44 -3.15 18.07
C ASP A 212 -5.41 -2.01 18.10
N LYS A 213 -5.84 -0.82 18.52
CA LYS A 213 -5.01 0.40 18.53
C LYS A 213 -3.82 0.28 19.49
N GLU A 214 -4.01 -0.39 20.62
CA GLU A 214 -2.98 -0.55 21.64
C GLU A 214 -1.84 -1.40 21.07
N ASN A 215 -2.18 -2.55 20.50
CA ASN A 215 -1.19 -3.40 19.85
C ASN A 215 -0.59 -2.79 18.57
N ILE A 216 -1.35 -2.00 17.80
CA ILE A 216 -0.75 -1.21 16.70
C ILE A 216 0.37 -0.31 17.23
N ARG A 217 0.08 0.45 18.29
CA ARG A 217 1.04 1.40 18.89
C ARG A 217 2.25 0.71 19.49
N GLU A 218 2.04 -0.42 20.16
CA GLU A 218 3.12 -1.12 20.86
C GLU A 218 3.98 -1.98 19.93
N LEU A 219 3.35 -2.62 18.94
CA LEU A 219 3.98 -3.68 18.15
C LEU A 219 4.48 -3.20 16.79
N SER A 220 3.78 -2.27 16.12
CA SER A 220 4.04 -2.00 14.69
C SER A 220 3.73 -0.58 14.21
N PHE A 221 3.81 0.43 15.09
CA PHE A 221 3.26 1.78 14.85
C PHE A 221 3.77 2.53 13.61
N SER A 222 5.00 2.24 13.17
CA SER A 222 5.60 2.85 11.97
C SER A 222 5.52 1.96 10.73
N ALA A 223 5.00 0.73 10.85
CA ALA A 223 5.02 -0.30 9.81
C ALA A 223 3.64 -0.94 9.65
N ASP A 224 2.76 -0.27 8.93
CA ASP A 224 1.41 -0.76 8.62
C ASP A 224 1.43 -2.03 7.77
N ASP A 225 2.41 -2.18 6.88
CA ASP A 225 2.57 -3.40 6.09
C ASP A 225 2.96 -4.61 6.95
N VAL A 226 3.86 -4.46 7.92
CA VAL A 226 4.17 -5.51 8.91
C VAL A 226 2.90 -5.91 9.66
N TRP A 227 2.15 -4.93 10.19
CA TRP A 227 0.90 -5.19 10.89
C TRP A 227 -0.08 -6.00 10.04
N ILE A 228 -0.41 -5.52 8.84
CA ILE A 228 -1.38 -6.16 7.94
C ILE A 228 -0.95 -7.58 7.60
N ASN A 229 0.32 -7.81 7.22
CA ASN A 229 0.79 -9.16 6.86
C ASN A 229 0.71 -10.14 8.03
N PHE A 230 1.06 -9.71 9.23
CA PHE A 230 1.13 -10.60 10.39
C PHE A 230 -0.25 -10.89 10.98
N ILE A 231 -1.17 -9.90 11.00
CA ILE A 231 -2.59 -10.16 11.29
C ILE A 231 -3.18 -11.10 10.23
N ALA A 232 -2.92 -10.88 8.94
CA ALA A 232 -3.38 -11.78 7.90
C ALA A 232 -2.86 -13.22 8.09
N LYS A 233 -1.57 -13.39 8.43
CA LYS A 233 -1.00 -14.70 8.77
C LYS A 233 -1.71 -15.34 9.98
N LYS A 234 -1.97 -14.57 11.03
CA LYS A 234 -2.69 -15.03 12.23
C LYS A 234 -4.07 -15.57 11.88
N GLU A 235 -4.77 -14.89 10.98
CA GLU A 235 -6.10 -15.25 10.49
C GLU A 235 -6.10 -16.31 9.36
N GLY A 236 -4.93 -16.86 8.99
CA GLY A 236 -4.84 -17.83 7.89
C GLY A 236 -5.06 -17.23 6.49
N ILE A 237 -5.06 -15.90 6.36
CA ILE A 237 -5.18 -15.17 5.10
C ILE A 237 -3.80 -15.11 4.41
N LYS A 238 -3.81 -15.38 3.11
CA LYS A 238 -2.59 -15.40 2.27
C LYS A 238 -2.47 -14.13 1.44
N VAL A 239 -1.24 -13.85 0.99
CA VAL A 239 -0.96 -12.74 0.07
C VAL A 239 -0.68 -13.30 -1.32
N VAL A 240 -1.22 -12.65 -2.35
CA VAL A 240 -0.98 -12.95 -3.76
C VAL A 240 -0.55 -11.69 -4.51
N LYS A 241 0.42 -11.85 -5.42
CA LYS A 241 0.82 -10.80 -6.33
C LYS A 241 -0.18 -10.68 -7.48
N ALA A 242 -0.67 -9.47 -7.71
CA ALA A 242 -1.73 -9.20 -8.68
C ALA A 242 -1.27 -9.19 -10.15
N HIS A 243 0.04 -9.16 -10.43
CA HIS A 243 0.56 -9.09 -11.79
C HIS A 243 1.98 -9.66 -11.93
N ILE A 244 2.38 -9.95 -13.17
CA ILE A 244 3.77 -10.27 -13.50
C ILE A 244 4.54 -8.95 -13.66
N GLY A 245 5.59 -8.77 -12.87
CA GLY A 245 6.47 -7.60 -12.98
C GLY A 245 6.90 -7.04 -11.64
N LYS A 246 7.81 -6.07 -11.70
CA LYS A 246 8.20 -5.29 -10.52
C LYS A 246 7.14 -4.24 -10.20
N GLY A 247 6.97 -3.97 -8.91
CA GLY A 247 6.04 -2.99 -8.39
C GLY A 247 6.75 -1.75 -7.87
N THR A 248 7.96 -1.46 -8.39
CA THR A 248 8.81 -0.40 -7.87
C THR A 248 8.06 0.93 -7.93
N PRO A 249 7.87 1.61 -6.78
CA PRO A 249 7.11 2.84 -6.71
C PRO A 249 7.65 3.95 -7.61
N LEU A 250 6.76 4.70 -8.24
CA LEU A 250 7.08 5.94 -8.93
C LEU A 250 6.90 7.09 -7.93
N GLU A 251 7.76 7.12 -6.92
CA GLU A 251 7.73 8.13 -5.85
C GLU A 251 7.82 9.55 -6.43
N ILE A 252 7.15 10.52 -5.84
CA ILE A 252 7.20 11.94 -6.20
C ILE A 252 8.37 12.58 -5.47
N ASP A 253 8.52 12.24 -4.19
CA ASP A 253 9.58 12.72 -3.31
C ASP A 253 10.98 12.27 -3.80
N ASN A 254 11.96 13.15 -3.65
CA ASN A 254 13.37 12.88 -3.96
C ASN A 254 14.25 12.81 -2.71
N ASN A 255 13.67 12.89 -1.51
CA ASN A 255 14.35 12.86 -0.22
C ASN A 255 14.08 11.54 0.52
N PRO A 256 14.61 10.39 0.04
CA PRO A 256 14.29 9.10 0.62
C PRO A 256 14.72 8.98 2.09
N GLU A 257 15.71 9.74 2.55
CA GLU A 257 16.23 9.72 3.93
C GLU A 257 15.23 10.22 4.98
N GLU A 258 14.22 11.00 4.56
CA GLU A 258 13.16 11.51 5.43
C GLU A 258 11.91 10.61 5.41
N SER A 259 11.95 9.51 4.65
CA SER A 259 10.81 8.59 4.51
C SER A 259 10.71 7.60 5.66
N LEU A 260 9.46 7.19 5.98
CA LEU A 260 9.21 6.05 6.88
C LEU A 260 9.91 4.78 6.40
N ALA A 261 10.05 4.57 5.08
CA ALA A 261 10.77 3.43 4.54
C ALA A 261 12.25 3.42 4.94
N TYR A 262 12.89 4.60 4.95
CA TYR A 262 14.27 4.74 5.41
C TYR A 262 14.41 4.53 6.91
N GLU A 263 13.53 5.12 7.72
CA GLU A 263 13.48 4.84 9.16
C GLU A 263 13.27 3.34 9.44
N ASN A 264 12.35 2.70 8.73
CA ASN A 264 11.96 1.32 8.99
C ASN A 264 12.99 0.28 8.56
N VAL A 265 13.77 0.55 7.53
CA VAL A 265 14.70 -0.43 6.94
C VAL A 265 16.16 -0.08 7.20
N THR A 266 16.53 1.20 7.11
CA THR A 266 17.94 1.63 7.08
C THR A 266 18.40 2.22 8.41
N ASN A 267 17.66 3.19 8.96
CA ASN A 267 18.12 3.96 10.13
C ASN A 267 17.70 3.34 11.47
N GLY A 268 16.43 2.92 11.60
CA GLY A 268 15.85 2.45 12.85
C GLY A 268 15.65 0.92 12.93
N ASN A 269 15.69 0.22 11.80
CA ASN A 269 15.40 -1.22 11.72
C ASN A 269 14.00 -1.59 12.27
N ASN A 270 13.04 -0.66 12.19
CA ASN A 270 11.70 -0.82 12.78
C ASN A 270 10.94 -2.01 12.18
N ASN A 271 11.19 -2.40 10.92
CA ASN A 271 10.55 -3.57 10.33
C ASN A 271 10.92 -4.85 11.09
N ASP A 272 12.21 -5.11 11.29
CA ASP A 272 12.65 -6.32 12.02
C ASP A 272 12.26 -6.27 13.50
N ILE A 273 12.24 -5.09 14.12
CA ILE A 273 11.73 -4.91 15.49
C ILE A 273 10.24 -5.25 15.56
N SER A 274 9.43 -4.70 14.65
CA SER A 274 7.97 -4.92 14.62
C SER A 274 7.65 -6.38 14.32
N ILE A 275 8.35 -6.99 13.35
CA ILE A 275 8.21 -8.41 13.02
C ILE A 275 8.48 -9.28 14.26
N ARG A 276 9.55 -9.01 14.99
CA ARG A 276 9.89 -9.77 16.20
C ARG A 276 8.80 -9.63 17.27
N LYS A 277 8.39 -8.40 17.57
CA LYS A 277 7.31 -8.12 18.53
C LYS A 277 6.01 -8.83 18.15
N MET A 278 5.62 -8.79 16.88
CA MET A 278 4.43 -9.48 16.37
C MET A 278 4.53 -11.00 16.52
N ILE A 279 5.69 -11.60 16.23
CA ILE A 279 5.92 -13.04 16.40
C ILE A 279 5.82 -13.44 17.87
N GLU A 280 6.50 -12.71 18.75
CA GLU A 280 6.55 -12.98 20.19
C GLU A 280 5.16 -12.81 20.83
N HIS A 281 4.48 -11.70 20.55
CA HIS A 281 3.17 -11.40 21.14
C HIS A 281 2.09 -12.38 20.69
N TYR A 282 2.00 -12.69 19.39
CA TYR A 282 0.92 -13.52 18.83
C TYR A 282 1.27 -15.00 18.64
N GLY A 283 2.50 -15.42 18.95
CA GLY A 283 2.97 -16.79 18.76
C GLY A 283 2.96 -17.23 17.29
N ILE A 284 3.30 -16.32 16.36
CA ILE A 284 3.20 -16.59 14.92
C ILE A 284 4.35 -17.48 14.47
N THR A 285 4.02 -18.59 13.81
CA THR A 285 4.99 -19.50 13.19
C THR A 285 4.75 -19.63 11.69
N PHE A 286 5.80 -19.90 10.94
CA PHE A 286 5.73 -20.15 9.51
C PHE A 286 6.00 -21.62 9.24
N ASP A 287 5.05 -22.27 8.58
CA ASP A 287 5.22 -23.64 8.13
C ASP A 287 6.39 -23.71 7.14
N LYS A 288 7.16 -24.80 7.20
CA LYS A 288 8.08 -25.13 6.10
C LYS A 288 7.21 -25.32 4.87
N GLU A 289 7.27 -24.40 3.92
CA GLU A 289 6.61 -24.60 2.63
C GLU A 289 7.19 -25.87 1.99
N ASN A 290 6.31 -26.84 1.72
CA ASN A 290 6.57 -27.99 0.85
C ASN A 290 6.75 -27.53 -0.60
#